data_AF-M8BIR9-F1
#
_entry.id   AF-M8BIR9-F1
#
_cell.length_a   1.000
_cell.length_b   1.000
_cell.length_c   1.000
_cell.angle_alpha   90.00
_cell.angle_beta   90.00
_cell.angle_gamma   90.00
#
_symmetry.space_group_name_H-M   'P 1'
#
loop_
_entity.id
_entity.type
_entity.pdbx_description
1 polymer ?
#
loop_
_entity_poly.entity_id
_entity_poly.type
_entity_poly.pdbx_seq_one_letter_code
_entity_poly.pdbx_strand_id
1 'polypeptide(L)'
;MPFAFCTRGKHWCEFVEPVDGESTRFLQELAQKYNMVIVSSILERDINHGEIIWNSVVVIGNNGNIIGIHRKARSAAIVNSYFVGSINWVGTEVFPNPFTSGDGKPQHADFGHFYGSSHFSAPDASCTRHPVSI
;
A
#
# COMPACT_ATOMS: atom_id res chain seq x y z
N MET A 1 6.98 6.27 0.89
CA MET A 1 7.93 5.54 1.78
C MET A 1 8.50 4.34 1.02
N PRO A 2 9.72 3.87 1.29
CA PRO A 2 10.19 2.56 0.81
C PRO A 2 9.47 1.40 1.51
N PHE A 3 9.52 0.19 0.94
CA PHE A 3 9.00 -1.04 1.57
C PHE A 3 10.02 -1.61 2.58
N ALA A 4 10.23 -0.87 3.67
CA ALA A 4 11.42 -1.03 4.49
C ALA A 4 11.31 -2.00 5.68
N PHE A 5 10.18 -2.73 5.83
CA PHE A 5 9.95 -3.63 6.96
C PHE A 5 11.00 -4.75 7.10
N CYS A 6 11.66 -5.11 6.01
CA CYS A 6 12.75 -6.09 5.96
C CYS A 6 13.95 -5.71 6.85
N THR A 7 14.25 -4.41 6.95
CA THR A 7 15.40 -3.91 7.71
C THR A 7 15.15 -3.87 9.21
N ARG A 8 13.89 -3.96 9.65
CA ARG A 8 13.46 -3.85 11.05
C ARG A 8 13.91 -2.56 11.76
N GLY A 9 14.27 -1.52 11.01
CA GLY A 9 14.66 -0.21 11.54
C GLY A 9 13.48 0.56 12.12
N LYS A 10 13.65 1.21 13.27
CA LYS A 10 12.58 2.01 13.91
C LYS A 10 12.39 3.39 13.29
N HIS A 11 13.39 3.93 12.59
CA HIS A 11 13.31 5.25 11.94
C HIS A 11 12.24 5.28 10.83
N TRP A 12 11.88 4.12 10.26
CA TRP A 12 10.76 4.02 9.31
C TRP A 12 9.41 4.41 9.92
N CYS A 13 9.30 4.45 11.25
CA CYS A 13 8.10 4.93 11.95
C CYS A 13 7.85 6.44 11.75
N GLU A 14 8.81 7.19 11.19
CA GLU A 14 8.65 8.59 10.76
C GLU A 14 7.68 8.74 9.58
N PHE A 15 7.50 7.69 8.76
CA PHE A 15 6.53 7.68 7.66
C PHE A 15 5.09 7.37 8.10
N VAL A 16 4.87 7.18 9.41
CA VAL A 16 3.57 6.80 9.95
C VAL A 16 2.78 8.06 10.27
N GLU A 17 1.63 8.20 9.64
CA GLU A 17 0.75 9.37 9.75
C GLU A 17 -0.59 8.97 10.37
N PRO A 18 -1.31 9.87 11.06
CA PRO A 18 -2.72 9.64 11.37
C PRO A 18 -3.54 9.57 10.07
N VAL A 19 -4.76 9.05 10.13
CA VAL A 19 -5.64 8.90 8.96
C VAL A 19 -5.89 10.22 8.24
N ASP A 20 -5.97 11.33 8.96
CA ASP A 20 -6.13 12.70 8.47
C ASP A 20 -4.79 13.45 8.36
N GLY A 21 -3.70 12.70 8.17
CA GLY A 21 -2.33 13.19 8.01
C GLY A 21 -2.09 14.06 6.77
N GLU A 22 -0.83 14.42 6.56
CA GLU A 22 -0.41 15.26 5.43
C GLU A 22 -0.71 14.60 4.08
N SER A 23 -0.42 13.31 3.96
CA SER A 23 -0.68 12.52 2.75
C SER A 23 -2.17 12.50 2.41
N THR A 24 -3.05 12.29 3.41
CA THR A 24 -4.50 12.28 3.18
C THR A 24 -5.00 13.66 2.79
N ARG A 25 -4.59 14.73 3.48
CA ARG A 25 -5.02 16.11 3.17
C ARG A 25 -4.62 16.54 1.77
N PHE A 26 -3.39 16.24 1.36
CA PHE A 26 -2.93 16.45 -0.01
C PHE A 26 -3.83 15.73 -1.02
N LEU A 27 -4.19 14.47 -0.76
CA LEU A 27 -5.07 13.70 -1.64
C LEU A 27 -6.53 14.17 -1.60
N GLN A 28 -7.02 14.73 -0.49
CA GLN A 28 -8.37 15.32 -0.42
C GLN A 28 -8.52 16.51 -1.37
N GLU A 29 -7.51 17.37 -1.47
CA GLU A 29 -7.48 18.47 -2.43
C GLU A 29 -7.54 17.96 -3.88
N LEU A 30 -6.77 16.91 -4.19
CA LEU A 30 -6.78 16.30 -5.53
C LEU A 30 -8.11 15.60 -5.84
N ALA A 31 -8.68 14.88 -4.86
CA ALA A 31 -9.96 14.21 -5.00
C ALA A 31 -11.08 15.20 -5.35
N GLN A 32 -11.13 16.33 -4.63
CA GLN A 32 -12.08 17.41 -4.90
C GLN A 32 -11.82 18.10 -6.24
N LYS A 33 -10.56 18.43 -6.53
CA LYS A 33 -10.16 19.11 -7.76
C LYS A 33 -10.51 18.32 -9.02
N TYR A 34 -10.33 17.01 -8.98
CA TYR A 34 -10.56 16.12 -10.13
C TYR A 34 -11.88 15.37 -10.06
N ASN A 35 -12.73 15.63 -9.06
CA ASN A 35 -14.00 14.94 -8.84
C ASN A 35 -13.86 13.41 -8.91
N MET A 36 -12.86 12.87 -8.18
CA MET A 36 -12.47 11.47 -8.23
C MET A 36 -12.39 10.87 -6.82
N VAL A 37 -12.83 9.62 -6.68
CA VAL A 37 -12.59 8.85 -5.45
C VAL A 37 -11.14 8.36 -5.43
N ILE A 38 -10.43 8.59 -4.33
CA ILE A 38 -9.04 8.15 -4.16
C ILE A 38 -8.96 7.12 -3.04
N VAL A 39 -8.30 5.99 -3.33
CA VAL A 39 -8.04 4.92 -2.36
C VAL A 39 -6.54 4.92 -2.05
N SER A 40 -6.16 5.33 -0.85
CA SER A 40 -4.76 5.53 -0.46
C SER A 40 -4.33 4.52 0.60
N SER A 41 -3.28 3.75 0.32
CA SER A 41 -2.67 2.84 1.31
C SER A 41 -1.55 3.55 2.07
N ILE A 42 -1.63 3.58 3.40
CA ILE A 42 -0.70 4.29 4.29
C ILE A 42 -0.26 3.41 5.47
N LEU A 43 0.79 3.84 6.17
CA LEU A 43 1.02 3.40 7.55
C LEU A 43 0.30 4.36 8.49
N GLU A 44 -0.74 3.87 9.14
CA GLU A 44 -1.57 4.63 10.05
C GLU A 44 -0.99 4.60 11.46
N ARG A 45 -0.94 5.77 12.11
CA ARG A 45 -0.74 5.93 13.55
C ARG A 45 -2.10 6.12 14.22
N ASP A 46 -2.55 5.12 14.97
CA ASP A 46 -3.81 5.20 15.69
C ASP A 46 -3.62 5.92 17.04
N ILE A 47 -3.71 7.25 17.00
CA ILE A 47 -3.60 8.13 18.17
C ILE A 47 -4.64 7.83 19.26
N ASN A 48 -5.78 7.23 18.93
CA ASN A 48 -6.86 6.97 19.87
C ASN A 48 -6.68 5.63 20.63
N HIS A 49 -5.88 4.71 20.08
CA HIS A 49 -5.68 3.38 20.66
C HIS A 49 -4.21 3.13 21.01
N GLY A 50 -3.56 4.11 21.65
CA GLY A 50 -2.20 3.95 22.17
C GLY A 50 -1.10 3.99 21.11
N GLU A 51 -1.31 4.75 20.03
CA GLU A 51 -0.35 4.95 18.93
C GLU A 51 0.05 3.67 18.20
N ILE A 52 -0.86 2.69 18.16
CA ILE A 52 -0.64 1.45 17.42
C ILE A 52 -0.49 1.77 15.93
N ILE A 53 0.52 1.15 15.31
CA ILE A 53 0.79 1.30 13.89
C ILE A 53 -0.01 0.24 13.10
N TRP A 54 -0.81 0.69 12.15
CA TRP A 54 -1.60 -0.16 11.25
C TRP A 54 -1.15 -0.01 9.81
N ASN A 55 -1.28 -1.08 9.02
CA ASN A 55 -1.31 -0.97 7.57
C ASN A 55 -2.77 -0.72 7.18
N SER A 56 -3.05 0.45 6.62
CA SER A 56 -4.42 0.93 6.45
C SER A 56 -4.65 1.52 5.08
N VAL A 57 -5.91 1.48 4.66
CA VAL A 57 -6.41 2.13 3.47
C VAL A 57 -7.38 3.23 3.91
N VAL A 58 -7.16 4.45 3.41
CA VAL A 58 -8.06 5.58 3.54
C VAL A 58 -8.79 5.76 2.22
N VAL A 59 -10.12 5.77 2.27
CA VAL A 59 -10.98 6.02 1.11
C VAL A 59 -11.46 7.47 1.17
N ILE A 60 -11.07 8.26 0.18
CA ILE A 60 -11.39 9.68 0.06
C ILE A 60 -12.45 9.83 -1.04
N GLY A 61 -13.60 10.38 -0.69
CA GLY A 61 -14.68 10.70 -1.59
C GLY A 61 -14.33 11.82 -2.56
N ASN A 62 -15.07 11.89 -3.66
CA ASN A 62 -14.87 12.87 -4.74
C ASN A 62 -15.09 14.33 -4.34
N ASN A 63 -15.74 14.59 -3.20
CA ASN A 63 -15.88 15.95 -2.65
C ASN A 63 -14.75 16.30 -1.65
N GLY A 64 -13.78 15.40 -1.46
CA GLY A 64 -12.67 15.57 -0.52
C GLY A 64 -12.94 15.03 0.90
N ASN A 65 -14.10 14.46 1.21
CA ASN A 65 -14.35 13.86 2.53
C ASN A 65 -13.71 12.47 2.67
N ILE A 66 -13.31 12.09 3.89
CA ILE A 66 -12.94 10.70 4.17
C ILE A 66 -14.23 9.90 4.33
N ILE A 67 -14.44 8.89 3.48
CA ILE A 67 -15.66 8.06 3.46
C ILE A 67 -15.45 6.68 4.09
N GLY A 68 -14.21 6.27 4.33
CA GLY A 68 -13.93 4.99 4.97
C GLY A 68 -12.46 4.79 5.29
N ILE A 69 -12.22 3.93 6.27
CA ILE A 69 -10.88 3.47 6.67
C ILE A 69 -10.95 1.94 6.79
N HIS A 70 -10.01 1.25 6.18
CA HIS A 70 -9.89 -0.21 6.29
C HIS A 70 -8.48 -0.61 6.73
N ARG A 71 -8.36 -1.27 7.88
CA ARG A 71 -7.10 -1.82 8.39
C ARG A 71 -6.89 -3.22 7.83
N LYS A 72 -5.67 -3.51 7.38
CA LYS A 72 -5.31 -4.77 6.71
C LYS A 72 -5.69 -5.98 7.55
N ALA A 73 -6.76 -6.66 7.14
CA ALA A 73 -7.08 -8.01 7.56
C ALA A 73 -6.50 -9.02 6.56
N ARG A 74 -6.26 -10.27 6.99
CA ARG A 74 -6.02 -11.37 6.03
C ARG A 74 -7.36 -11.73 5.39
N SER A 75 -7.66 -11.08 4.26
CA SER A 75 -8.79 -11.42 3.41
C SER A 75 -8.27 -12.27 2.24
N ALA A 76 -8.77 -13.51 2.14
CA ALA A 76 -8.59 -14.31 0.94
C ALA A 76 -9.65 -13.86 -0.07
N ALA A 77 -9.24 -13.48 -1.28
CA ALA A 77 -10.17 -13.31 -2.39
C ALA A 77 -10.72 -14.70 -2.76
N ILE A 78 -11.86 -15.06 -2.15
CA ILE A 78 -12.70 -16.17 -2.60
C ILE A 78 -13.35 -15.71 -3.92
N VAL A 79 -13.65 -16.64 -4.84
CA VAL A 79 -14.36 -16.33 -6.10
C VAL A 79 -15.66 -15.61 -5.76
N ASN A 80 -15.66 -14.30 -5.95
CA ASN A 80 -16.80 -13.44 -5.72
C ASN A 80 -17.12 -12.77 -7.06
N SER A 81 -18.41 -12.60 -7.35
CA SER A 81 -18.89 -11.99 -8.61
C SER A 81 -18.69 -10.47 -8.64
N TYR A 82 -17.48 -9.98 -8.38
CA TYR A 82 -17.09 -8.57 -8.44
C TYR A 82 -15.81 -8.35 -9.25
N PHE A 83 -15.53 -7.09 -9.60
CA PHE A 83 -14.25 -6.71 -10.19
C PHE A 83 -13.14 -6.69 -9.15
N VAL A 84 -11.92 -7.08 -9.54
CA VAL A 84 -10.72 -7.08 -8.70
C VAL A 84 -9.63 -6.26 -9.35
N GLY A 85 -9.16 -5.21 -8.67
CA GLY A 85 -7.95 -4.48 -9.06
C GLY A 85 -6.75 -4.95 -8.24
N SER A 86 -5.79 -5.60 -8.88
CA SER A 86 -4.55 -6.06 -8.27
C SER A 86 -3.43 -5.08 -8.62
N ILE A 87 -2.77 -4.51 -7.61
CA ILE A 87 -1.70 -3.52 -7.80
C ILE A 87 -0.48 -3.94 -7.00
N ASN A 88 0.69 -3.93 -7.64
CA ASN A 88 1.97 -4.21 -6.99
C ASN A 88 3.02 -3.16 -7.37
N TRP A 89 4.03 -3.03 -6.52
CA TRP A 89 5.16 -2.13 -6.71
C TRP A 89 6.05 -2.63 -7.86
N VAL A 90 6.95 -1.79 -8.36
CA VAL A 90 7.91 -2.12 -9.43
C VAL A 90 9.32 -1.71 -9.00
N GLY A 91 10.33 -2.49 -9.38
CA GLY A 91 11.74 -2.14 -9.20
C GLY A 91 12.37 -2.79 -7.97
N THR A 92 13.63 -2.45 -7.70
CA THR A 92 14.40 -3.00 -6.58
C THR A 92 14.78 -1.87 -5.62
N GLU A 93 14.55 -2.07 -4.34
CA GLU A 93 14.98 -1.13 -3.29
C GLU A 93 16.28 -1.64 -2.65
N VAL A 94 17.24 -0.74 -2.47
CA VAL A 94 18.52 -1.01 -1.78
C VAL A 94 18.59 -0.14 -0.53
N PHE A 95 18.90 -0.75 0.61
CA PHE A 95 18.92 -0.10 1.91
C PHE A 95 20.35 0.19 2.38
N PRO A 96 20.57 1.28 3.15
CA PRO A 96 21.92 1.65 3.61
C PRO A 96 22.56 0.60 4.52
N ASN A 97 21.76 -0.09 5.33
CA ASN A 97 22.23 -1.10 6.28
C ASN A 97 21.84 -2.49 5.79
N PRO A 98 22.79 -3.44 5.70
CA PRO A 98 22.49 -4.82 5.37
C PRO A 98 21.55 -5.48 6.40
N PHE A 99 20.74 -6.42 5.93
CA PHE A 99 19.80 -7.18 6.74
C PHE A 99 19.76 -8.64 6.29
N THR A 100 19.11 -9.50 7.08
CA THR A 100 18.92 -10.92 6.77
C THR A 100 17.46 -11.21 6.47
N SER A 101 17.20 -12.12 5.52
CA SER A 101 15.85 -12.53 5.11
C SER A 101 15.30 -13.71 5.93
N GLY A 102 16.09 -14.27 6.85
CA GLY A 102 15.69 -15.45 7.65
C GLY A 102 15.73 -16.79 6.90
N ASP A 103 16.35 -16.83 5.71
CA ASP A 103 16.50 -18.01 4.86
C ASP A 103 17.87 -18.72 5.03
N GLY A 104 18.67 -18.28 6.01
CA GLY A 104 20.01 -18.80 6.28
C GLY A 104 21.10 -18.32 5.32
N LYS A 105 20.78 -17.44 4.36
CA LYS A 105 21.77 -16.82 3.48
C LYS A 105 22.51 -15.64 4.16
N PRO A 106 23.66 -15.21 3.61
CA PRO A 106 24.35 -14.02 4.09
C PRO A 106 23.48 -12.77 4.07
N GLN A 107 23.84 -11.79 4.90
CA GLN A 107 23.21 -10.48 4.87
C GLN A 107 23.42 -9.80 3.51
N HIS A 108 22.42 -9.04 3.08
CA HIS A 108 22.41 -8.30 1.83
C HIS A 108 21.69 -6.97 2.03
N ALA A 109 21.76 -6.09 1.03
CA ALA A 109 21.22 -4.73 1.13
C ALA A 109 20.02 -4.50 0.20
N ASP A 110 19.82 -5.36 -0.81
CA ASP A 110 18.68 -5.27 -1.73
C ASP A 110 17.48 -6.07 -1.19
N PHE A 111 16.28 -5.49 -1.24
CA PHE A 111 15.08 -6.22 -0.82
C PHE A 111 14.62 -7.28 -1.83
N GLY A 112 15.19 -7.27 -3.03
CA GLY A 112 14.71 -8.00 -4.18
C GLY A 112 13.80 -7.17 -5.08
N HIS A 113 13.39 -7.77 -6.20
CA HIS A 113 12.64 -7.08 -7.23
C HIS A 113 11.13 -7.17 -7.01
N PHE A 114 10.45 -6.03 -7.06
CA PHE A 114 9.00 -5.94 -7.18
C PHE A 114 8.59 -6.02 -8.65
N TYR A 115 7.68 -6.95 -8.96
CA TYR A 115 7.38 -7.36 -10.34
C TYR A 115 6.20 -6.63 -10.99
N GLY A 116 5.57 -5.67 -10.32
CA GLY A 116 4.38 -4.97 -10.80
C GLY A 116 3.30 -5.94 -11.26
N SER A 117 3.02 -5.94 -12.57
CA SER A 117 2.03 -6.82 -13.19
C SER A 117 0.60 -6.55 -12.70
N SER A 118 0.32 -5.28 -12.39
CA SER A 118 -1.01 -4.80 -12.03
C SER A 118 -2.04 -5.14 -13.12
N HIS A 119 -3.23 -5.58 -12.71
CA HIS A 119 -4.28 -6.01 -13.64
C HIS A 119 -5.66 -5.87 -13.00
N PHE A 120 -6.70 -5.86 -13.84
CA PHE A 120 -8.09 -5.95 -13.42
C PHE A 120 -8.70 -7.27 -13.88
N SER A 121 -9.33 -7.98 -12.95
CA SER A 121 -10.14 -9.18 -13.22
C SER A 121 -11.62 -8.84 -13.09
N ALA A 122 -12.44 -9.37 -13.98
CA ALA A 122 -13.88 -9.16 -14.02
C ALA A 122 -14.65 -10.36 -13.42
N PRO A 123 -15.94 -10.18 -13.05
CA PRO A 123 -16.78 -11.26 -12.50
C PRO A 123 -16.94 -12.48 -13.42
N ASP A 124 -16.79 -12.29 -14.72
CA ASP A 124 -16.89 -13.35 -15.75
C ASP A 124 -15.56 -14.11 -15.96
N ALA A 125 -14.60 -13.93 -15.05
CA ALA A 125 -13.25 -14.46 -15.11
C ALA A 125 -12.36 -13.90 -16.24
N SER A 126 -12.81 -12.90 -17.00
CA SER A 126 -11.93 -12.18 -17.92
C SER A 126 -10.96 -11.26 -17.15
N CYS A 127 -9.81 -10.95 -17.76
CA CYS A 127 -8.78 -10.11 -17.14
C CYS A 127 -8.09 -9.23 -18.18
N THR A 128 -7.68 -8.02 -17.79
CA THR A 128 -6.87 -7.12 -18.62
C THR A 128 -5.53 -7.77 -18.96
N ARG A 129 -5.08 -7.64 -20.21
CA ARG A 129 -3.75 -8.12 -20.62
C ARG A 129 -2.65 -7.41 -19.83
N HIS A 130 -1.68 -8.16 -19.33
CA HIS A 130 -0.47 -7.58 -18.77
C HIS A 130 0.28 -6.82 -19.88
N PRO A 131 0.68 -5.56 -19.64
CA PRO A 131 1.75 -5.00 -20.45
C PRO A 131 2.98 -5.89 -20.25
N VAL A 132 3.59 -6.28 -21.36
CA VAL A 132 4.70 -7.23 -21.46
C VAL A 132 5.72 -7.01 -20.33
N SER A 133 6.04 -8.07 -19.61
CA SER A 133 7.13 -8.12 -18.63
C SER A 133 8.41 -7.63 -19.30
N ILE A 134 9.04 -6.59 -18.73
CA ILE A 134 10.37 -6.12 -19.13
C ILE A 134 11.41 -7.06 -18.52
#